data_AF-A0A0S9KDW0-F1
#
_entry.id   AF-A0A0S9KDW0-F1
#
_cell.length_a   1.000
_cell.length_b   1.000
_cell.length_c   1.000
_cell.angle_alpha   90.00
_cell.angle_beta   90.00
_cell.angle_gamma   90.00
#
_symmetry.space_group_name_H-M   'P 1'
#
loop_
_entity.id
_entity.type
_entity.pdbx_description
1 polymer ?
#
loop_
_entity_poly.entity_id
_entity_poly.type
_entity_poly.pdbx_seq_one_letter_code
_entity_poly.pdbx_strand_id
1 'polypeptide(L)'
;MSTDQAHRNARTAQEKEIAWRERSAQLAEFLRVHGRKPSRRSYDPIEVQLGEWLHHQRRIQRTTGLPDERWHTLDDNAPGWEDTVDKWQLRLEMLIEFLATEHRWPRQSENTEPLEHTLGNWLGRQRTALRTGELRESRLATLDERVPDWETGNGPIG
;
A
#
# COMPACT_ATOMS: atom_id res chain seq x y z
N MET A 1 -23.95 -29.86 -0.14
CA MET A 1 -23.97 -28.48 -0.69
C MET A 1 -24.68 -28.54 -2.04
N SER A 2 -25.78 -27.80 -2.22
CA SER A 2 -26.70 -27.95 -3.36
C SER A 2 -26.18 -27.24 -4.63
N THR A 3 -26.36 -27.87 -5.79
CA THR A 3 -25.96 -27.38 -7.14
C THR A 3 -26.52 -26.00 -7.49
N ASP A 4 -27.67 -25.65 -6.93
CA ASP A 4 -28.36 -24.38 -7.20
C ASP A 4 -27.66 -23.17 -6.55
N GLN A 5 -27.00 -23.38 -5.40
CA GLN A 5 -26.19 -22.35 -4.74
C GLN A 5 -24.86 -22.12 -5.47
N ALA A 6 -24.28 -23.17 -6.04
CA ALA A 6 -23.03 -23.08 -6.79
C ALA A 6 -23.19 -22.26 -8.08
N HIS A 7 -24.27 -22.49 -8.86
CA HIS A 7 -24.56 -21.70 -10.06
C HIS A 7 -24.84 -20.23 -9.76
N ARG A 8 -25.57 -19.95 -8.67
CA ARG A 8 -25.85 -18.57 -8.24
C ARG A 8 -24.55 -17.84 -7.84
N ASN A 9 -23.68 -18.50 -7.08
CA ASN A 9 -22.39 -17.93 -6.67
C ASN A 9 -21.48 -17.66 -7.88
N ALA A 10 -21.40 -18.59 -8.84
CA ALA A 10 -20.59 -18.43 -10.06
C ALA A 10 -21.08 -17.24 -10.91
N ARG A 11 -22.39 -17.11 -11.09
CA ARG A 11 -22.99 -15.97 -11.81
C ARG A 11 -22.67 -14.63 -11.14
N THR A 12 -22.76 -14.55 -9.82
CA THR A 12 -22.42 -13.32 -9.08
C THR A 12 -20.93 -12.98 -9.12
N ALA A 13 -20.03 -13.96 -9.26
CA ALA A 13 -18.60 -13.72 -9.41
C ALA A 13 -18.27 -13.16 -10.79
N GLN A 14 -18.91 -13.71 -11.83
CA GLN A 14 -18.77 -13.23 -13.21
C GLN A 14 -19.27 -11.78 -13.35
N GLU A 15 -20.43 -11.46 -12.77
CA GLU A 15 -20.97 -10.09 -12.77
C GLU A 15 -20.02 -9.10 -12.07
N LYS A 16 -19.42 -9.50 -10.94
CA LYS A 16 -18.42 -8.67 -10.24
C LYS A 16 -17.16 -8.44 -11.08
N GLU A 17 -16.74 -9.45 -11.83
CA GLU A 17 -15.57 -9.35 -12.71
C GLU A 17 -15.83 -8.44 -13.91
N ILE A 18 -17.02 -8.54 -14.53
CA ILE A 18 -17.45 -7.61 -15.59
C ILE A 18 -17.47 -6.17 -15.05
N ALA A 19 -18.11 -5.94 -13.91
CA ALA A 19 -18.16 -4.61 -13.30
C ALA A 19 -16.76 -4.08 -12.96
N TRP A 20 -15.84 -4.95 -12.54
CA TRP A 20 -14.46 -4.57 -12.27
C TRP A 20 -13.75 -4.11 -13.57
N ARG A 21 -13.90 -4.84 -14.67
CA ARG A 21 -13.32 -4.50 -15.99
C ARG A 21 -13.91 -3.22 -16.58
N GLU A 22 -15.21 -2.99 -16.41
CA GLU A 22 -15.84 -1.74 -16.81
C GLU A 22 -15.27 -0.55 -16.04
N ARG A 23 -15.10 -0.69 -14.73
CA ARG A 23 -14.51 0.38 -13.89
C ARG A 23 -13.03 0.61 -14.19
N SER A 24 -12.25 -0.43 -14.50
CA SER A 24 -10.85 -0.27 -14.92
C SER A 24 -10.77 0.47 -16.26
N ALA A 25 -11.65 0.18 -17.22
CA ALA A 25 -11.70 0.89 -18.50
C ALA A 25 -12.10 2.37 -18.32
N GLN A 26 -13.07 2.65 -17.45
CA GLN A 26 -13.45 4.03 -17.10
C GLN A 26 -12.29 4.80 -16.46
N LEU A 27 -11.50 4.15 -15.59
CA LEU A 27 -10.30 4.76 -15.02
C LEU A 27 -9.26 5.07 -16.10
N ALA A 28 -8.98 4.13 -17.00
CA ALA A 28 -8.04 4.32 -18.11
C ALA A 28 -8.46 5.51 -18.99
N GLU A 29 -9.75 5.59 -19.35
CA GLU A 29 -10.29 6.70 -20.13
C GLU A 29 -10.19 8.03 -19.38
N PHE A 30 -10.52 8.05 -18.08
CA PHE A 30 -10.37 9.26 -17.27
C PHE A 30 -8.93 9.77 -17.26
N LEU A 31 -7.96 8.86 -17.06
CA LEU A 31 -6.54 9.21 -17.10
C LEU A 31 -6.12 9.75 -18.46
N ARG A 32 -6.60 9.13 -19.55
CA ARG A 32 -6.32 9.56 -20.93
C ARG A 32 -6.87 10.95 -21.23
N VAL A 33 -8.11 11.22 -20.82
CA VAL A 33 -8.81 12.49 -21.09
C VAL A 33 -8.31 13.63 -20.21
N HIS A 34 -8.10 13.37 -18.92
CA HIS A 34 -7.80 14.42 -17.95
C HIS A 34 -6.31 14.54 -17.61
N GLY A 35 -5.48 13.54 -17.93
CA GLY A 35 -4.05 13.52 -17.60
C GLY A 35 -3.76 13.46 -16.09
N ARG A 36 -4.77 13.16 -15.27
CA ARG A 36 -4.68 13.11 -13.81
C ARG A 36 -5.57 12.03 -13.24
N LYS A 37 -5.27 11.62 -12.01
CA LYS A 37 -6.09 10.65 -11.26
C LYS A 37 -7.45 11.25 -10.88
N PRO A 38 -8.52 10.43 -10.82
CA PRO A 38 -9.80 10.87 -10.29
C PRO A 38 -9.71 11.17 -8.80
N SER A 39 -10.42 12.20 -8.36
CA SER A 39 -10.44 12.69 -6.98
C SER A 39 -11.75 12.33 -6.27
N ARG A 40 -11.63 11.76 -5.08
CA ARG A 40 -12.76 11.53 -4.15
C ARG A 40 -13.40 12.81 -3.60
N ARG A 41 -12.78 13.97 -3.87
CA ARG A 41 -13.26 15.29 -3.45
C ARG A 41 -13.73 16.14 -4.63
N SER A 42 -13.94 15.53 -5.80
CA SER A 42 -14.49 16.23 -6.96
C SER A 42 -15.95 16.61 -6.74
N TYR A 43 -16.43 17.59 -7.50
CA TYR A 43 -17.86 17.92 -7.58
C TYR A 43 -18.60 17.02 -8.58
N ASP A 44 -17.88 16.31 -9.46
CA ASP A 44 -18.46 15.33 -10.39
C ASP A 44 -18.70 13.99 -9.66
N PRO A 45 -19.96 13.52 -9.55
CA PRO A 45 -20.27 12.25 -8.92
C PRO A 45 -19.58 11.05 -9.57
N ILE A 46 -19.35 11.08 -10.89
CA ILE A 46 -18.68 9.98 -11.61
C ILE A 46 -17.20 9.94 -11.22
N GLU A 47 -16.53 11.09 -11.20
CA GLU A 47 -15.15 11.19 -10.75
C GLU A 47 -14.99 10.72 -9.30
N VAL A 48 -15.92 11.11 -8.41
CA VAL A 48 -15.89 10.67 -7.00
C VAL A 48 -15.97 9.15 -6.90
N GLN A 49 -16.86 8.50 -7.66
CA GLN A 49 -16.98 7.05 -7.69
C GLN A 49 -15.69 6.38 -8.20
N LEU A 50 -15.08 6.89 -9.26
CA LEU A 50 -13.80 6.38 -9.78
C LEU A 50 -12.66 6.58 -8.78
N GLY A 51 -12.63 7.71 -8.08
CA GLY A 51 -11.68 7.99 -7.02
C GLY A 51 -11.79 7.01 -5.85
N GLU A 52 -13.01 6.67 -5.43
CA GLU A 52 -13.25 5.66 -4.38
C GLU A 52 -12.85 4.25 -4.85
N TRP A 53 -13.20 3.90 -6.09
CA TRP A 53 -12.84 2.61 -6.67
C TRP A 53 -11.32 2.44 -6.75
N LEU A 54 -10.59 3.45 -7.22
CA LEU A 54 -9.14 3.46 -7.30
C LEU A 54 -8.49 3.38 -5.91
N HIS A 55 -9.02 4.11 -4.93
CA HIS A 55 -8.58 3.99 -3.54
C HIS A 55 -8.76 2.57 -3.00
N HIS A 56 -9.87 1.92 -3.33
CA HIS A 56 -10.13 0.55 -2.95
C HIS A 56 -9.11 -0.43 -3.58
N GLN A 57 -8.81 -0.30 -4.87
CA GLN A 57 -7.82 -1.17 -5.55
C GLN A 57 -6.43 -1.04 -4.92
N ARG A 58 -5.99 0.20 -4.65
CA ARG A 58 -4.74 0.47 -3.92
C ARG A 58 -4.71 -0.11 -2.51
N ARG A 59 -5.86 -0.14 -1.83
CA ARG A 59 -5.97 -0.74 -0.50
C ARG A 59 -5.79 -2.25 -0.61
N ILE A 60 -6.46 -2.92 -1.55
CA ILE A 60 -6.32 -4.36 -1.82
C ILE A 60 -4.87 -4.69 -2.13
N GLN A 61 -4.23 -3.98 -3.07
CA GLN A 61 -2.84 -4.21 -3.45
C GLN A 61 -1.89 -4.17 -2.23
N ARG A 62 -2.06 -3.18 -1.35
CA ARG A 62 -1.25 -3.03 -0.12
C ARG A 62 -1.59 -4.01 1.01
N THR A 63 -2.73 -4.69 0.98
CA THR A 63 -3.17 -5.57 2.07
C THR A 63 -3.06 -7.04 1.74
N THR A 64 -3.51 -7.42 0.55
CA THR A 64 -3.65 -8.82 0.14
C THR A 64 -3.01 -9.11 -1.22
N GLY A 65 -2.60 -8.07 -1.94
CA GLY A 65 -2.31 -8.16 -3.37
C GLY A 65 -3.59 -8.19 -4.21
N LEU A 66 -3.56 -7.55 -5.37
CA LEU A 66 -4.53 -7.81 -6.42
C LEU A 66 -4.22 -9.16 -7.07
N PRO A 67 -5.24 -9.90 -7.55
CA PRO A 67 -5.00 -11.02 -8.46
C PRO A 67 -4.20 -10.57 -9.69
N ASP A 68 -3.30 -11.42 -10.19
CA ASP A 68 -2.36 -11.10 -11.28
C ASP A 68 -3.04 -10.45 -12.49
N GLU A 69 -4.18 -11.00 -12.92
CA GLU A 69 -4.91 -10.48 -14.09
C GLU A 69 -5.42 -9.04 -13.87
N ARG A 70 -5.84 -8.72 -12.64
CA ARG A 70 -6.28 -7.36 -12.27
C ARG A 70 -5.11 -6.41 -12.12
N TRP A 71 -4.00 -6.90 -11.59
CA TRP A 71 -2.76 -6.13 -11.52
C TRP A 71 -2.29 -5.74 -12.93
N HIS A 72 -2.12 -6.73 -13.83
CA HIS A 72 -1.72 -6.48 -15.22
C HIS A 72 -2.68 -5.55 -15.96
N THR A 73 -4.00 -5.76 -15.80
CA THR A 73 -5.00 -4.87 -16.45
C THR A 73 -4.82 -3.41 -16.02
N LEU A 74 -4.56 -3.15 -14.73
CA LEU A 74 -4.34 -1.79 -14.26
C LEU A 74 -2.96 -1.25 -14.65
N ASP A 75 -1.92 -2.07 -14.59
CA ASP A 75 -0.56 -1.68 -14.95
C ASP A 75 -0.46 -1.27 -16.43
N ASP A 76 -1.08 -2.05 -17.32
CA ASP A 76 -1.06 -1.81 -18.77
C ASP A 76 -1.92 -0.59 -19.18
N ASN A 77 -3.05 -0.35 -18.51
CA ASN A 77 -4.07 0.59 -19.00
C ASN A 77 -4.23 1.85 -18.15
N ALA A 78 -3.73 1.87 -16.91
CA ALA A 78 -3.89 2.98 -15.98
C ALA A 78 -2.53 3.41 -15.40
N PRO A 79 -1.65 4.02 -16.21
CA PRO A 79 -0.29 4.36 -15.77
C PRO A 79 -0.29 5.20 -14.48
N GLY A 80 0.51 4.78 -13.51
CA GLY A 80 0.61 5.43 -12.20
C GLY A 80 -0.58 5.18 -11.26
N TRP A 81 -1.43 4.17 -11.54
CA TRP A 81 -2.59 3.82 -10.71
C TRP A 81 -2.21 3.43 -9.28
N GLU A 82 -1.02 2.89 -8.99
CA GLU A 82 -0.66 2.36 -7.67
C GLU A 82 -0.59 3.40 -6.53
N ASP A 83 -0.69 4.69 -6.85
CA ASP A 83 -0.20 5.77 -6.01
C ASP A 83 1.30 5.63 -5.74
N THR A 84 2.02 6.62 -6.23
CA THR A 84 3.42 6.83 -5.96
C THR A 84 3.64 6.85 -4.46
N VAL A 85 4.40 5.87 -3.99
CA VAL A 85 4.96 5.73 -2.64
C VAL A 85 4.02 5.13 -1.60
N ASP A 86 4.16 3.81 -1.38
CA ASP A 86 3.87 3.25 -0.07
C ASP A 86 4.78 3.96 0.95
N LYS A 87 4.22 4.92 1.69
CA LYS A 87 4.95 5.69 2.70
C LYS A 87 5.63 4.79 3.73
N TRP A 88 5.10 3.58 3.95
CA TRP A 88 5.75 2.61 4.80
C TRP A 88 7.02 2.08 4.16
N GLN A 89 6.96 1.64 2.90
CA GLN A 89 8.14 1.19 2.14
C GLN A 89 9.17 2.31 2.00
N LEU A 90 8.75 3.55 1.72
CA LEU A 90 9.67 4.68 1.65
C LEU A 90 10.39 4.90 2.98
N ARG A 91 9.66 4.86 4.10
CA ARG A 91 10.27 5.04 5.42
C ARG A 91 11.20 3.88 5.77
N LEU A 92 10.91 2.66 5.31
CA LEU A 92 11.80 1.52 5.42
C LEU A 92 13.10 1.75 4.64
N GLU A 93 13.03 2.12 3.35
CA GLU A 93 14.25 2.38 2.56
C GLU A 93 15.07 3.54 3.14
N MET A 94 14.42 4.61 3.59
CA MET A 94 15.09 5.72 4.27
C MET A 94 15.75 5.30 5.58
N LEU A 95 15.16 4.35 6.33
CA LEU A 95 15.77 3.79 7.53
C LEU A 95 17.01 2.96 7.19
N ILE A 96 16.93 2.13 6.16
CA ILE A 96 18.05 1.30 5.71
C ILE A 96 19.22 2.18 5.27
N GLU A 97 18.95 3.22 4.48
CA GLU A 97 19.95 4.19 4.06
C GLU A 97 20.59 4.89 5.29
N PHE A 98 19.76 5.37 6.23
CA PHE A 98 20.25 6.01 7.45
C PHE A 98 21.17 5.07 8.25
N LEU A 99 20.80 3.81 8.43
CA LEU A 99 21.61 2.82 9.15
C LEU A 99 22.94 2.55 8.44
N ALA A 100 22.91 2.45 7.11
CA ALA A 100 24.11 2.24 6.29
C ALA A 100 25.08 3.43 6.33
N THR A 101 24.57 4.65 6.47
CA THR A 101 25.41 5.87 6.48
C THR A 101 25.87 6.27 7.88
N GLU A 102 24.99 6.18 8.87
CA GLU A 102 25.24 6.70 10.22
C GLU A 102 25.75 5.61 11.18
N HIS A 103 25.64 4.34 10.80
CA HIS A 103 26.03 3.17 11.60
C HIS A 103 25.46 3.19 13.04
N ARG A 104 24.28 3.79 13.20
CA ARG A 104 23.55 3.94 14.47
C ARG A 104 22.05 4.02 14.23
N TRP A 105 21.26 3.65 15.24
CA TRP A 105 19.80 3.79 15.17
C TRP A 105 19.35 5.26 15.23
N PRO A 106 18.29 5.64 14.51
CA PRO A 106 17.74 6.99 14.56
C PRO A 106 17.11 7.26 15.93
N ARG A 107 17.40 8.42 16.51
CA ARG A 107 16.88 8.79 17.83
C ARG A 107 15.52 9.47 17.70
N GLN A 108 14.63 9.13 18.62
CA GLN A 108 13.37 9.84 18.78
C GLN A 108 13.58 11.06 19.70
N SER A 109 14.23 12.10 19.18
CA SER A 109 14.52 13.33 19.94
C SER A 109 14.29 14.57 19.08
N GLU A 110 13.68 15.60 19.68
CA GLU A 110 13.44 16.89 19.02
C GLU A 110 14.73 17.65 18.68
N ASN A 111 15.88 17.26 19.26
CA ASN A 111 17.20 17.85 19.00
C ASN A 111 17.95 17.16 17.85
N THR A 112 17.27 16.34 17.04
CA THR A 112 17.87 15.65 15.89
C THR A 112 17.41 16.26 14.58
N GLU A 113 18.16 15.97 13.51
CA GLU A 113 17.78 16.38 12.17
C GLU A 113 16.36 15.90 11.80
N PRO A 114 15.60 16.66 11.01
CA PRO A 114 14.19 16.34 10.71
C PRO A 114 13.97 14.92 10.18
N LEU A 115 14.93 14.39 9.41
CA LEU A 115 14.91 13.03 8.90
C LEU A 115 15.08 12.01 10.04
N GLU A 116 16.11 12.15 10.87
CA GLU A 116 16.36 11.25 12.00
C GLU A 116 15.17 11.21 12.96
N HIS A 117 14.62 12.38 13.33
CA HIS A 117 13.45 12.46 14.18
C HIS A 117 12.24 11.74 13.57
N THR A 118 12.04 11.88 12.26
CA THR A 118 10.95 11.20 11.53
C THR A 118 11.13 9.69 11.56
N LEU A 119 12.34 9.19 11.34
CA LEU A 119 12.65 7.76 11.33
C LEU A 119 12.55 7.15 12.73
N GLY A 120 13.04 7.85 13.77
CA GLY A 120 12.90 7.42 15.16
C GLY A 120 11.44 7.26 15.58
N ASN A 121 10.59 8.23 15.24
CA ASN A 121 9.14 8.14 15.47
C ASN A 121 8.48 7.01 14.68
N TRP A 122 8.86 6.83 13.42
CA TRP A 122 8.31 5.76 12.58
C TRP A 122 8.65 4.38 13.13
N LEU A 123 9.91 4.16 13.54
CA LEU A 123 10.39 2.92 14.13
C LEU A 123 9.70 2.63 15.48
N GLY A 124 9.55 3.65 16.33
CA GLY A 124 8.80 3.53 17.59
C GLY A 124 7.33 3.12 17.40
N ARG A 125 6.69 3.59 16.33
CA ARG A 125 5.34 3.14 15.94
C ARG A 125 5.32 1.67 15.50
N GLN A 126 6.34 1.19 14.79
CA GLN A 126 6.38 -0.22 14.37
C GLN A 126 6.54 -1.13 15.59
N ARG A 127 7.42 -0.76 16.54
CA ARG A 127 7.62 -1.51 17.79
C ARG A 127 6.37 -1.53 18.67
N THR A 128 5.63 -0.42 18.69
CA THR A 128 4.35 -0.36 19.40
C THR A 128 3.31 -1.25 18.74
N ALA A 129 3.18 -1.19 17.41
CA ALA A 129 2.27 -2.06 16.66
C ALA A 129 2.61 -3.54 16.82
N LEU A 130 3.89 -3.91 16.91
CA LEU A 130 4.30 -5.28 17.21
C LEU A 130 3.81 -5.70 18.60
N ARG A 131 4.06 -4.89 19.62
CA ARG A 131 3.64 -5.16 21.01
C ARG A 131 2.12 -5.24 21.17
N THR A 132 1.36 -4.45 20.41
CA THR A 132 -0.12 -4.47 20.44
C THR A 132 -0.72 -5.53 19.52
N GLY A 133 0.08 -6.26 18.72
CA GLY A 133 -0.41 -7.24 17.75
C GLY A 133 -1.08 -6.62 16.52
N GLU A 134 -0.87 -5.33 16.27
CA GLU A 134 -1.46 -4.57 15.15
C GLU A 134 -0.51 -4.45 13.95
N LEU A 135 0.75 -4.86 14.10
CA LEU A 135 1.70 -4.90 12.99
C LEU A 135 1.29 -6.01 12.03
N ARG A 136 1.11 -5.62 10.75
CA ARG A 136 0.79 -6.58 9.70
C ARG A 136 1.91 -7.60 9.55
N GLU A 137 1.56 -8.86 9.40
CA GLU A 137 2.52 -9.97 9.22
C GLU A 137 3.49 -9.71 8.06
N SER A 138 3.00 -9.20 6.92
CA SER A 138 3.88 -8.85 5.80
C SER A 138 4.91 -7.77 6.14
N ARG A 139 4.56 -6.80 6.99
CA ARG A 139 5.48 -5.73 7.42
C ARG A 139 6.47 -6.20 8.46
N LEU A 140 6.03 -7.08 9.36
CA LEU A 140 6.91 -7.77 10.30
C LEU A 140 7.96 -8.57 9.54
N ALA A 141 7.53 -9.46 8.64
CA ALA A 141 8.43 -10.26 7.82
C ALA A 141 9.45 -9.40 7.05
N THR A 142 9.00 -8.30 6.44
CA THR A 142 9.91 -7.38 5.74
C THR A 142 10.90 -6.68 6.69
N LEU A 143 10.47 -6.25 7.88
CA LEU A 143 11.38 -5.62 8.86
C LEU A 143 12.41 -6.62 9.39
N ASP A 144 11.98 -7.85 9.70
CA ASP A 144 12.86 -8.91 10.20
C ASP A 144 13.92 -9.31 9.17
N GLU A 145 13.53 -9.35 7.88
CA GLU A 145 14.43 -9.66 6.78
C GLU A 145 15.41 -8.52 6.49
N ARG A 146 14.92 -7.27 6.44
CA ARG A 146 15.68 -6.15 5.87
C ARG A 146 16.36 -5.27 6.91
N VAL A 147 15.91 -5.30 8.16
CA VAL A 147 16.44 -4.48 9.25
C VAL A 147 16.58 -5.35 10.51
N PRO A 148 17.56 -6.26 10.57
CA PRO A 148 17.78 -7.10 11.74
C PRO A 148 17.87 -6.28 13.03
N ASP A 149 17.35 -6.84 14.13
CA ASP A 149 17.35 -6.23 15.47
C ASP A 149 16.58 -4.90 15.60
N TRP A 150 15.74 -4.55 14.62
CA TRP A 150 14.90 -3.35 14.64
C TRP A 150 13.99 -3.26 15.87
N GLU A 151 13.63 -4.38 16.49
CA GLU A 151 12.77 -4.45 17.67
C GLU A 151 13.43 -3.86 18.91
N THR A 152 14.71 -4.14 19.11
CA THR A 152 15.46 -3.78 20.32
C THR A 152 16.35 -2.55 20.10
N GLY A 153 16.83 -2.34 18.87
CA GLY A 153 17.77 -1.25 18.56
C GLY A 153 19.17 -1.44 19.17
N ASN A 154 19.52 -2.68 19.53
CA ASN A 154 20.80 -3.01 20.19
C ASN A 154 21.66 -4.00 19.40
N GLY A 155 21.23 -4.39 18.20
CA GLY A 155 21.98 -5.31 17.35
C GLY A 155 23.10 -4.65 16.54
N PRO A 156 24.05 -5.44 16.03
CA PRO A 156 25.09 -4.95 15.14
C PRO A 156 24.48 -4.34 13.88
N ILE A 157 24.87 -3.11 13.57
CA ILE A 157 24.48 -2.43 12.34
C ILE A 157 25.52 -2.83 11.30
N GLY A 158 25.14 -3.80 10.46
CA GLY A 158 25.98 -4.37 9.41
C GLY A 158 26.21 -3.43 8.23
#